data_AF-A0A1J5PMC8-F1
#
_entry.id   AF-A0A1J5PMC8-F1
#
_cell.length_a   1.000
_cell.length_b   1.000
_cell.length_c   1.000
_cell.angle_alpha   90.00
_cell.angle_beta   90.00
_cell.angle_gamma   90.00
#
_symmetry.space_group_name_H-M   'P 1'
#
loop_
_entity.id
_entity.type
_entity.pdbx_description
1 polymer ?
#
loop_
_entity_poly.entity_id
_entity_poly.type
_entity_poly.pdbx_seq_one_letter_code
_entity_poly.pdbx_strand_id
1 'polypeptide(L)' 'MGDRVDAQVTNVDKAARRVSVSIKALEMAEEKEAIEQFGSSDSGASLGDILGAALREKAQKE' A
#
# COMPACT_ATOMS: atom_id res chain seq x y z
N MET A 1 32.60 -6.13 1.95
CA MET A 1 31.86 -6.73 3.08
C MET A 1 31.64 -5.62 4.09
N GLY A 2 30.53 -4.89 4.00
CA GLY A 2 30.26 -3.75 4.88
C GLY A 2 29.23 -2.79 4.32
N ASP A 3 28.20 -3.32 3.64
CA ASP A 3 27.23 -2.48 2.96
C ASP A 3 26.23 -1.95 3.99
N ARG A 4 25.90 -0.66 3.86
CA ARG A 4 24.85 -0.04 4.67
C ARG A 4 23.53 -0.30 3.97
N VAL A 5 22.56 -0.81 4.72
CA VAL A 5 21.23 -1.08 4.23
C VAL A 5 20.22 -0.49 5.20
N ASP A 6 19.19 0.11 4.65
CA ASP A 6 18.03 0.54 5.41
C ASP A 6 17.09 -0.65 5.57
N ALA A 7 16.52 -0.81 6.76
CA ALA A 7 15.63 -1.92 7.07
C ALA A 7 14.66 -1.51 8.17
N GLN A 8 13.47 -2.09 8.16
CA GLN A 8 12.48 -1.86 9.20
C GLN A 8 12.72 -2.81 10.38
N VAL A 9 12.63 -2.28 11.60
CA VAL A 9 12.65 -3.10 12.82
C VAL A 9 11.33 -3.86 12.94
N THR A 10 11.41 -5.19 12.97
CA THR A 10 10.24 -6.07 13.09
C THR A 10 10.03 -6.58 14.50
N ASN A 11 11.10 -6.71 15.29
CA ASN A 11 11.02 -7.16 16.68
C ASN A 11 12.22 -6.66 17.50
N VAL A 12 11.99 -6.39 18.78
CA VAL A 12 13.01 -6.05 19.76
C VAL A 12 12.87 -7.00 20.95
N ASP A 13 13.79 -7.95 21.06
CA ASP A 13 13.93 -8.79 22.23
C ASP A 13 14.88 -8.13 23.24
N LYS A 14 14.30 -7.56 24.29
CA LYS A 14 15.03 -6.85 25.35
C LYS A 14 15.80 -7.80 26.28
N ALA A 15 15.31 -9.02 26.48
CA ALA A 15 15.94 -10.00 27.36
C ALA A 15 17.22 -10.55 26.71
N ALA A 16 17.14 -10.91 25.42
CA ALA A 16 18.29 -11.36 24.66
C ALA A 16 19.14 -10.20 24.08
N ARG A 17 18.66 -8.95 24.19
CA ARG A 17 19.26 -7.74 23.59
C ARG A 17 19.49 -7.90 22.09
N ARG A 18 18.50 -8.46 21.39
CA ARG A 18 18.52 -8.70 19.95
C ARG A 18 17.44 -7.88 19.26
N VAL A 19 17.75 -7.41 18.06
CA VAL A 19 16.84 -6.69 17.20
C VAL A 19 16.73 -7.44 15.88
N SER A 20 15.51 -7.75 15.48
CA SER A 20 15.21 -8.34 14.18
C SER A 20 14.82 -7.23 13.22
N VAL A 21 15.43 -7.21 12.03
CA VAL A 21 15.19 -6.22 10.98
C VAL A 21 14.85 -6.91 9.66
N SER A 22 14.10 -6.23 8.80
CA SER A 22 13.72 -6.73 7.49
C SER A 22 13.70 -5.61 6.45
N ILE A 23 14.43 -5.82 5.36
CA ILE A 23 14.45 -4.91 4.19
C ILE A 23 13.13 -5.01 3.43
N LYS A 24 12.65 -6.24 3.21
CA LYS A 24 11.37 -6.48 2.52
C LYS A 24 10.18 -5.79 3.23
N ALA A 25 10.21 -5.75 4.57
CA ALA A 25 9.16 -5.08 5.32
C ALA A 25 9.18 -3.56 5.09
N LEU A 26 10.38 -2.97 4.99
CA LEU A 26 10.56 -1.56 4.61
C LEU A 26 9.98 -1.30 3.20
N GLU A 27 10.37 -2.11 2.22
CA GLU A 27 9.87 -1.97 0.83
C GLU A 27 8.34 -2.04 0.75
N MET A 28 7.73 -2.99 1.46
CA MET A 28 6.27 -3.12 1.52
C MET A 28 5.58 -1.93 2.22
N ALA A 29 6.21 -1.38 3.25
CA ALA A 29 5.68 -0.21 3.95
C ALA A 29 5.73 1.03 3.06
N GLU A 30 6.86 1.23 2.37
CA GLU A 30 7.03 2.33 1.40
C GLU A 30 6.10 2.19 0.20
N GLU A 31 5.96 0.98 -0.35
CA GLU A 31 5.02 0.71 -1.45
C GLU A 31 3.58 0.96 -1.00
N LYS A 32 3.20 0.50 0.19
CA LYS A 32 1.87 0.76 0.75
C LYS A 32 1.64 2.25 0.97
N GLU A 33 2.59 2.98 1.52
CA GLU A 33 2.48 4.42 1.74
C GLU A 33 2.40 5.18 0.40
N ALA A 34 3.17 4.76 -0.60
CA ALA A 34 3.07 5.29 -1.95
C ALA A 34 1.71 4.98 -2.59
N ILE A 35 1.15 3.79 -2.37
CA ILE A 35 -0.21 3.45 -2.81
C ILE A 35 -1.26 4.25 -2.02
N GLU A 36 -1.08 4.54 -0.74
CA GLU A 36 -2.02 5.38 0.00
C GLU A 36 -1.96 6.84 -0.47
N GLN A 37 -0.76 7.37 -0.70
CA GLN A 37 -0.55 8.75 -1.18
C GLN A 37 -0.91 8.93 -2.66
N PHE A 38 -0.69 7.91 -3.50
CA PHE A 38 -0.88 7.97 -4.96
C PHE A 38 -2.14 7.21 -5.44
N GLY A 39 -2.68 6.32 -4.63
CA GLY A 39 -3.70 5.35 -5.02
C GLY A 39 -5.14 5.69 -4.70
N SER A 40 -5.47 6.81 -4.03
CA SER A 40 -6.75 7.54 -4.20
C SER A 40 -7.04 8.53 -3.07
N SER A 41 -7.12 9.82 -3.42
CA SER A 41 -8.19 10.68 -2.89
C SER A 41 -9.32 10.91 -3.91
N ASP A 42 -9.24 10.32 -5.13
CA ASP A 42 -10.20 10.62 -6.22
C ASP A 42 -10.66 9.39 -7.05
N SER A 43 -9.86 8.31 -7.12
CA SER A 43 -10.15 7.18 -8.03
C SER A 43 -11.13 6.14 -7.45
N GLY A 44 -11.45 6.19 -6.16
CA GLY A 44 -12.44 5.29 -5.53
C GLY A 44 -13.90 5.72 -5.72
N ALA A 45 -14.17 7.02 -5.78
CA ALA A 45 -15.51 7.56 -6.06
C ALA A 45 -15.79 7.63 -7.57
N SER A 46 -14.80 8.06 -8.37
CA SER A 46 -14.96 8.33 -9.79
C SER A 46 -15.16 7.06 -10.65
N LEU A 47 -14.42 5.97 -10.39
CA LEU A 47 -14.62 4.70 -11.15
C LEU A 47 -15.97 4.04 -10.85
N GLY A 48 -16.47 4.13 -9.61
CA GLY A 48 -17.78 3.59 -9.22
C GLY A 48 -18.93 4.38 -9.83
N ASP A 49 -18.82 5.71 -9.82
CA ASP A 49 -19.84 6.60 -10.39
C ASP A 49 -19.87 6.53 -11.93
N ILE A 50 -18.70 6.52 -12.58
CA ILE A 50 -18.60 6.45 -14.05
C ILE A 50 -19.06 5.08 -14.57
N LEU A 51 -18.65 3.98 -13.95
CA LEU A 51 -19.07 2.63 -14.35
C LEU A 51 -20.54 2.38 -14.04
N GLY A 52 -21.03 2.85 -12.89
CA GLY A 52 -22.43 2.77 -12.49
C GLY A 52 -23.35 3.58 -13.41
N ALA A 53 -22.92 4.77 -13.84
CA ALA A 53 -23.65 5.58 -14.82
C ALA A 53 -23.73 4.89 -16.19
N ALA A 54 -22.61 4.37 -16.70
CA ALA A 54 -22.58 3.66 -17.99
C ALA A 54 -23.40 2.35 -17.98
N LEU A 55 -23.41 1.61 -16.87
CA LEU A 55 -24.25 0.41 -16.71
C LEU A 55 -25.74 0.75 -16.67
N ARG A 56 -26.14 1.81 -15.94
CA ARG A 56 -27.54 2.28 -15.91
C ARG A 56 -28.00 2.77 -17.28
N GLU A 57 -27.15 3.48 -18.02
CA GLU A 57 -27.45 3.95 -19.37
C GLU A 57 -27.64 2.76 -20.33
N LYS A 58 -26.80 1.71 -20.24
CA LYS A 58 -27.01 0.48 -21.01
C LYS A 58 -28.30 -0.26 -20.62
N ALA A 59 -28.62 -0.33 -19.32
CA ALA A 59 -29.81 -1.02 -18.84
C ALA A 59 -31.13 -0.30 -19.18
N GLN A 60 -31.10 1.02 -19.43
CA GLN A 60 -32.27 1.79 -19.88
C GLN A 60 -32.48 1.78 -21.40
N LYS A 61 -31.53 1.23 -22.17
CA LYS A 61 -31.55 1.22 -23.63
C LYS A 61 -31.99 -0.13 -24.24
N GLU A 62 -32.46 -1.05 -23.40
CA GLU A 62 -33.22 -2.26 -23.76
C GLU A 62 -34.66 -2.14 -23.24
#